data_AF-A0A7S0WXP6-F1
#
_entry.id   AF-A0A7S0WXP6-F1
#
_cell.length_a   1.000
_cell.length_b   1.000
_cell.length_c   1.000
_cell.angle_alpha   90.00
_cell.angle_beta   90.00
_cell.angle_gamma   90.00
#
_symmetry.space_group_name_H-M   'P 1'
#
loop_
_entity.id
_entity.type
_entity.pdbx_description
1 polymer ?
#
loop_
_entity_poly.entity_id
_entity_poly.type
_entity_poly.pdbx_seq_one_letter_code
_entity_poly.pdbx_strand_id
1 'polypeptide(L)'
;VGGGRGGAPPAGPLTRRQVGLGELLAKHHVAAGRFHAAAAVYGALAGRKAGPGDTAVRLEERVAALQAAVLQAKSAGDGALTDRLAADARLMRHQADIAARLEERRDSGAAAPGSPEAAELARQVGELQAGLRDVSELYNDYAQPHRLWDVCLQLIAFAGGAVEPALVRQLWDHALLAAVDAAVGGDSGPARVGRAAALVERLGAEFYPSEASFPAPHVAFRLEQLAAGLWPAPATAGGV
;
A
#
# COMPACT_ATOMS: atom_id res chain seq x y z
N VAL A 1 -5.50 18.35 -11.20
CA VAL A 1 -4.91 18.23 -12.56
C VAL A 1 -4.83 16.75 -12.89
N GLY A 2 -5.78 16.25 -13.68
CA GLY A 2 -5.85 14.85 -14.07
C GLY A 2 -4.84 14.57 -15.19
N GLY A 3 -3.66 14.07 -14.81
CA GLY A 3 -2.70 13.53 -15.77
C GLY A 3 -3.22 12.17 -16.25
N GLY A 4 -3.87 12.15 -17.41
CA GLY A 4 -4.26 10.90 -18.06
C GLY A 4 -3.04 10.01 -18.24
N ARG A 5 -3.06 8.83 -17.59
CA ARG A 5 -2.08 7.77 -17.80
C ARG A 5 -2.12 7.37 -19.28
N GLY A 6 -1.24 7.95 -20.10
CA GLY A 6 -1.05 7.63 -21.52
C GLY A 6 -0.43 6.23 -21.72
N GLY A 7 -1.03 5.21 -21.12
CA GLY A 7 -0.68 3.81 -21.31
C GLY A 7 -1.55 3.19 -22.39
N ALA A 8 -0.98 2.25 -23.14
CA ALA A 8 -1.76 1.37 -24.00
C ALA A 8 -2.92 0.75 -23.19
N PRO A 9 -4.09 0.50 -23.81
CA PRO A 9 -5.23 -0.09 -23.11
C PRO A 9 -4.78 -1.39 -22.41
N PRO A 10 -5.26 -1.64 -21.17
CA PRO A 10 -4.85 -2.80 -20.41
C PRO A 10 -5.13 -4.06 -21.22
N ALA A 11 -4.13 -4.95 -21.30
CA ALA A 11 -4.30 -6.23 -21.95
C ALA A 11 -5.53 -6.94 -21.37
N GLY A 12 -6.30 -7.64 -22.20
CA GLY A 12 -7.44 -8.42 -21.74
C GLY A 12 -7.00 -9.52 -20.75
N PRO A 13 -7.94 -10.24 -20.11
CA PRO A 13 -7.60 -11.37 -19.26
C PRO A 13 -6.74 -12.37 -20.05
N LEU A 14 -5.56 -12.68 -19.52
CA LEU A 14 -4.61 -13.60 -20.13
C LEU A 14 -4.60 -14.91 -19.35
N THR A 15 -4.63 -16.02 -20.06
CA THR A 15 -4.39 -17.36 -19.49
C THR A 15 -2.94 -17.49 -19.03
N ARG A 16 -2.65 -18.46 -18.14
CA ARG A 16 -1.26 -18.72 -17.70
C ARG A 16 -0.30 -18.99 -18.85
N ARG A 17 -0.78 -19.67 -19.90
CA ARG A 17 0.00 -19.93 -21.12
C ARG A 17 0.35 -18.64 -21.86
N GLN A 18 -0.61 -17.72 -22.01
CA GLN A 18 -0.36 -16.43 -22.66
C GLN A 18 0.59 -15.55 -21.85
N VAL A 19 0.48 -15.57 -20.51
CA VAL A 19 1.44 -14.90 -19.62
C VAL A 19 2.84 -15.46 -19.82
N GLY A 20 3.00 -16.79 -19.82
CA GLY A 20 4.31 -17.43 -20.05
C GLY A 20 4.91 -17.11 -21.44
N LEU A 21 4.08 -17.00 -22.48
CA LEU A 21 4.53 -16.54 -23.80
C LEU A 21 4.97 -15.07 -23.78
N GLY A 22 4.25 -14.21 -23.05
CA GLY A 22 4.64 -12.82 -22.85
C GLY A 22 5.99 -12.69 -22.13
N GLU A 23 6.22 -13.48 -21.09
CA GLU A 23 7.50 -13.52 -20.39
C GLU A 23 8.63 -14.02 -21.29
N LEU A 24 8.38 -15.04 -22.10
CA LEU A 24 9.36 -15.53 -23.07
C LEU A 24 9.70 -14.47 -24.12
N LEU A 25 8.69 -13.76 -24.62
CA LEU A 25 8.87 -12.65 -25.54
C LEU A 25 9.70 -11.52 -24.91
N ALA A 26 9.42 -11.16 -23.65
CA ALA A 26 10.20 -10.17 -22.93
C ALA A 26 11.67 -10.61 -22.78
N LYS A 27 11.93 -11.86 -22.39
CA LYS A 27 13.28 -12.42 -22.30
C LYS A 27 14.00 -12.40 -23.65
N HIS A 28 13.29 -12.70 -24.75
CA HIS A 28 13.85 -12.59 -26.09
C HIS A 28 14.21 -11.14 -26.46
N HIS A 29 13.37 -10.16 -26.09
CA HIS A 29 13.68 -8.74 -26.27
C HIS A 29 14.93 -8.32 -25.49
N VAL A 30 15.07 -8.78 -24.24
CA VAL A 30 16.26 -8.54 -23.42
C VAL A 30 17.52 -9.11 -24.09
N ALA A 31 17.47 -10.37 -24.55
CA ALA A 31 18.59 -11.01 -25.24
C ALA A 31 18.98 -10.27 -26.54
N ALA A 32 18.01 -9.64 -27.21
CA ALA A 32 18.22 -8.83 -28.40
C ALA A 32 18.59 -7.36 -28.10
N GLY A 33 18.81 -6.97 -26.84
CA GLY A 33 19.11 -5.58 -26.44
C GLY A 33 17.95 -4.59 -26.59
N ARG A 34 16.72 -5.08 -26.82
CA ARG A 34 15.51 -4.27 -27.04
C ARG A 34 14.79 -3.99 -25.72
N PHE A 35 15.45 -3.29 -24.81
CA PHE A 35 14.97 -3.09 -23.43
C PHE A 35 13.64 -2.33 -23.32
N HIS A 36 13.39 -1.32 -24.18
CA HIS A 36 12.09 -0.64 -24.23
C HIS A 36 10.93 -1.59 -24.54
N ALA A 37 11.11 -2.50 -25.50
CA ALA A 37 10.08 -3.48 -25.86
C ALA A 37 9.85 -4.48 -24.72
N ALA A 38 10.92 -4.94 -24.06
CA ALA A 38 10.81 -5.79 -22.88
C ALA A 38 10.05 -5.08 -21.73
N ALA A 39 10.37 -3.80 -21.46
CA ALA A 39 9.67 -2.98 -20.46
C ALA A 39 8.17 -2.84 -20.79
N ALA A 40 7.82 -2.61 -22.06
CA ALA A 40 6.44 -2.52 -22.50
C ALA A 40 5.67 -3.84 -22.31
N VAL A 41 6.30 -4.99 -22.61
CA VAL A 41 5.68 -6.30 -22.40
C VAL A 41 5.44 -6.56 -20.91
N TYR A 42 6.43 -6.31 -20.04
CA TYR A 42 6.25 -6.46 -18.60
C TYR A 42 5.20 -5.50 -18.02
N GLY A 43 5.16 -4.25 -18.51
CA GLY A 43 4.11 -3.29 -18.15
C GLY A 43 2.72 -3.76 -18.56
N ALA A 44 2.56 -4.33 -19.76
CA ALA A 44 1.30 -4.89 -20.22
C ALA A 44 0.87 -6.12 -19.39
N LEU A 45 1.83 -6.99 -19.00
CA LEU A 45 1.56 -8.11 -18.10
C LEU A 45 1.10 -7.63 -16.73
N ALA A 46 1.69 -6.58 -16.18
CA ALA A 46 1.27 -6.01 -14.90
C ALA A 46 -0.11 -5.33 -14.97
N GLY A 47 -0.42 -4.66 -16.09
CA GLY A 47 -1.66 -3.93 -16.31
C GLY A 47 -2.83 -4.78 -16.82
N ARG A 48 -2.65 -6.09 -17.02
CA ARG A 48 -3.69 -6.97 -17.59
C ARG A 48 -4.96 -7.01 -16.73
N LYS A 49 -6.13 -7.12 -17.35
CA LYS A 49 -7.39 -7.30 -16.60
C LYS A 49 -7.36 -8.64 -15.86
N ALA A 50 -7.81 -8.66 -14.61
CA ALA A 50 -8.08 -9.92 -13.92
C ALA A 50 -9.36 -10.54 -14.48
N GLY A 51 -9.38 -11.87 -14.62
CA GLY A 51 -10.59 -12.63 -14.92
C GLY A 51 -10.73 -13.82 -13.97
N PRO A 52 -11.79 -14.64 -14.12
CA PRO A 52 -12.00 -15.81 -13.27
C PRO A 52 -10.98 -16.93 -13.54
N GLY A 53 -10.76 -17.78 -12.54
CA GLY A 53 -10.00 -19.04 -12.68
C GLY A 53 -8.55 -18.83 -13.14
N ASP A 54 -8.17 -19.44 -14.26
CA ASP A 54 -6.81 -19.39 -14.81
C ASP A 54 -6.36 -18.01 -15.30
N THR A 55 -7.29 -17.04 -15.35
CA THR A 55 -7.02 -15.64 -15.73
C THR A 55 -6.98 -14.69 -14.53
N ALA A 56 -7.08 -15.24 -13.31
CA ALA A 56 -6.91 -14.48 -12.07
C ALA A 56 -5.45 -14.03 -11.92
N VAL A 57 -5.25 -12.83 -11.37
CA VAL A 57 -3.93 -12.22 -11.23
C VAL A 57 -3.81 -11.66 -9.84
N ARG A 58 -2.82 -12.15 -9.10
CA ARG A 58 -2.50 -11.65 -7.77
C ARG A 58 -1.76 -10.32 -7.84
N LEU A 59 -1.92 -9.48 -6.82
CA LEU A 59 -1.29 -8.17 -6.78
C LEU A 59 0.24 -8.29 -6.73
N GLU A 60 0.76 -9.31 -6.05
CA GLU A 60 2.20 -9.60 -5.95
C GLU A 60 2.81 -9.91 -7.32
N GLU A 61 2.09 -10.65 -8.17
CA GLU A 61 2.52 -10.93 -9.55
C GLU A 61 2.58 -9.64 -10.39
N ARG A 62 1.65 -8.71 -10.18
CA ARG A 62 1.67 -7.41 -10.86
C ARG A 62 2.84 -6.56 -10.39
N VAL A 63 3.12 -6.55 -9.09
CA VAL A 63 4.28 -5.86 -8.51
C VAL A 63 5.58 -6.42 -9.10
N ALA A 64 5.74 -7.75 -9.16
CA ALA A 64 6.92 -8.39 -9.73
C ALA A 64 7.10 -8.03 -11.22
N ALA A 65 6.02 -8.04 -12.00
CA ALA A 65 6.05 -7.63 -13.39
C ALA A 65 6.43 -6.14 -13.56
N LEU A 66 5.91 -5.24 -12.71
CA LEU A 66 6.32 -3.83 -12.72
C LEU A 66 7.80 -3.65 -12.35
N GLN A 67 8.30 -4.37 -11.36
CA GLN A 67 9.71 -4.34 -10.99
C GLN A 67 10.62 -4.82 -12.13
N ALA A 68 10.21 -5.88 -12.84
CA ALA A 68 10.90 -6.30 -14.06
C ALA A 68 10.87 -5.22 -15.15
N ALA A 69 9.73 -4.55 -15.35
CA ALA A 69 9.60 -3.44 -16.29
C ALA A 69 10.54 -2.27 -15.93
N VAL A 70 10.61 -1.90 -14.64
CA VAL A 70 11.53 -0.86 -14.13
C VAL A 70 12.99 -1.22 -14.44
N LEU A 71 13.40 -2.48 -14.23
CA LEU A 71 14.75 -2.91 -14.54
C LEU A 71 15.08 -2.75 -16.03
N GLN A 72 14.14 -3.09 -16.90
CA GLN A 72 14.33 -2.93 -18.34
C GLN A 72 14.32 -1.46 -18.76
N ALA A 73 13.47 -0.62 -18.18
CA ALA A 73 13.47 0.82 -18.43
C ALA A 73 14.80 1.49 -18.01
N LYS A 74 15.38 1.08 -16.88
CA LYS A 74 16.72 1.51 -16.45
C LYS A 74 17.79 1.10 -17.44
N SER A 75 17.73 -0.15 -17.92
CA SER A 75 18.67 -0.68 -18.91
C SER A 75 18.55 0.02 -20.27
N ALA A 76 17.37 0.55 -20.59
CA ALA A 76 17.13 1.38 -21.77
C ALA A 76 17.62 2.83 -21.62
N GLY A 77 17.95 3.28 -20.39
CA GLY A 77 18.32 4.67 -20.11
C GLY A 77 17.15 5.66 -20.12
N ASP A 78 15.90 5.17 -20.05
CA ASP A 78 14.70 6.01 -20.07
C ASP A 78 14.29 6.38 -18.64
N GLY A 79 14.77 7.54 -18.18
CA GLY A 79 14.46 8.05 -16.84
C GLY A 79 12.96 8.28 -16.62
N ALA A 80 12.27 8.88 -17.59
CA ALA A 80 10.85 9.20 -17.46
C ALA A 80 9.96 7.94 -17.39
N LEU A 81 10.29 6.91 -18.17
CA LEU A 81 9.63 5.61 -18.08
C LEU A 81 9.96 4.90 -16.77
N THR A 82 11.22 4.96 -16.34
CA THR A 82 11.67 4.38 -15.07
C THR A 82 10.90 4.97 -13.88
N ASP A 83 10.81 6.30 -13.80
CA ASP A 83 10.12 6.99 -12.71
C ASP A 83 8.64 6.65 -12.67
N ARG A 84 7.98 6.62 -13.84
CA ARG A 84 6.57 6.26 -13.96
C ARG A 84 6.32 4.82 -13.50
N LEU A 85 7.08 3.85 -14.03
CA LEU A 85 6.92 2.44 -13.66
C LEU A 85 7.26 2.19 -12.19
N ALA A 86 8.25 2.90 -11.64
CA ALA A 86 8.61 2.81 -10.24
C ALA A 86 7.51 3.39 -9.33
N ALA A 87 6.87 4.49 -9.75
CA ALA A 87 5.72 5.06 -9.06
C ALA A 87 4.52 4.09 -9.09
N ASP A 88 4.20 3.52 -10.26
CA ASP A 88 3.14 2.51 -10.38
C ASP A 88 3.44 1.27 -9.53
N ALA A 89 4.70 0.81 -9.48
CA ALA A 89 5.12 -0.31 -8.64
C ALA A 89 4.97 -0.01 -7.14
N ARG A 90 5.28 1.21 -6.70
CA ARG A 90 5.08 1.66 -5.32
C ARG A 90 3.59 1.68 -4.97
N LEU A 91 2.77 2.29 -5.81
CA LEU A 91 1.33 2.37 -5.60
C LEU A 91 0.68 0.98 -5.56
N MET A 92 1.08 0.08 -6.46
CA MET A 92 0.61 -1.31 -6.47
C MET A 92 0.97 -2.07 -5.18
N ARG A 93 2.11 -1.76 -4.55
CA ARG A 93 2.48 -2.35 -3.25
C ARG A 93 1.59 -1.85 -2.12
N HIS A 94 1.29 -0.56 -2.05
CA HIS A 94 0.33 -0.04 -1.05
C HIS A 94 -1.05 -0.68 -1.26
N GLN A 95 -1.48 -0.83 -2.51
CA GLN A 95 -2.72 -1.53 -2.85
C GLN A 95 -2.71 -3.01 -2.41
N ALA A 96 -1.59 -3.71 -2.60
CA ALA A 96 -1.41 -5.09 -2.13
C ALA A 96 -1.46 -5.20 -0.61
N ASP A 97 -0.82 -4.28 0.12
CA ASP A 97 -0.87 -4.22 1.58
C ASP A 97 -2.29 -4.00 2.10
N ILE A 98 -3.04 -3.07 1.49
CA ILE A 98 -4.46 -2.87 1.82
C ILE A 98 -5.23 -4.17 1.60
N ALA A 99 -5.12 -4.79 0.43
CA ALA A 99 -5.85 -6.01 0.11
C ALA A 99 -5.53 -7.15 1.10
N ALA A 100 -4.25 -7.36 1.43
CA ALA A 100 -3.83 -8.38 2.38
C ALA A 100 -4.45 -8.16 3.77
N ARG A 101 -4.49 -6.91 4.25
CA ARG A 101 -5.09 -6.59 5.56
C ARG A 101 -6.62 -6.75 5.56
N LEU A 102 -7.28 -6.49 4.44
CA LEU A 102 -8.72 -6.75 4.31
C LEU A 102 -9.01 -8.25 4.28
N GLU A 103 -8.17 -9.05 3.62
CA GLU A 103 -8.23 -10.51 3.65
C GLU A 103 -7.99 -11.05 5.06
N GLU A 104 -6.95 -10.57 5.76
CA GLU A 104 -6.68 -10.95 7.15
C GLU A 104 -7.83 -10.60 8.09
N ARG A 105 -8.47 -9.44 7.92
CA ARG A 105 -9.65 -9.05 8.72
C ARG A 105 -10.88 -9.91 8.41
N ARG A 106 -11.08 -10.27 7.15
CA ARG A 106 -12.13 -11.21 6.76
C ARG A 106 -11.90 -12.57 7.43
N ASP A 107 -10.66 -13.05 7.44
CA ASP A 107 -10.31 -14.38 7.96
C ASP A 107 -10.25 -14.41 9.50
N SER A 108 -9.81 -13.33 10.13
CA SER A 108 -9.69 -13.17 11.58
C SER A 108 -10.96 -12.68 12.24
N GLY A 109 -11.86 -12.06 11.47
CA GLY A 109 -13.15 -11.60 11.98
C GLY A 109 -13.94 -12.77 12.52
N ALA A 110 -14.40 -12.68 13.76
CA ALA A 110 -15.43 -13.57 14.33
C ALA A 110 -16.80 -13.47 13.61
N ALA A 111 -16.80 -12.93 12.39
CA ALA A 111 -17.93 -12.89 11.49
C ALA A 111 -18.17 -14.31 10.98
N ALA A 112 -19.38 -14.83 11.24
CA ALA A 112 -19.78 -16.13 10.71
C ALA A 112 -19.57 -16.16 9.17
N PRO A 113 -19.10 -17.29 8.61
CA PRO A 113 -18.95 -17.43 7.16
C PRO A 113 -20.28 -17.12 6.49
N GLY A 114 -20.28 -16.10 5.61
CA GLY A 114 -21.49 -15.59 4.93
C GLY A 114 -22.09 -14.31 5.53
N SER A 115 -21.44 -13.65 6.50
CA SER A 115 -21.87 -12.33 6.96
C SER A 115 -21.82 -11.29 5.83
N PRO A 116 -22.68 -10.25 5.87
CA PRO A 116 -22.63 -9.17 4.87
C PRO A 116 -21.27 -8.43 4.90
N GLU A 117 -20.62 -8.36 6.06
CA GLU A 117 -19.29 -7.76 6.22
C GLU A 117 -18.20 -8.58 5.51
N ALA A 118 -18.21 -9.91 5.65
CA ALA A 118 -17.26 -10.79 4.96
C ALA A 118 -17.45 -10.74 3.44
N ALA A 119 -18.70 -10.64 2.97
CA ALA A 119 -19.02 -10.47 1.56
C ALA A 119 -18.52 -9.13 1.01
N GLU A 120 -18.67 -8.04 1.78
CA GLU A 120 -18.20 -6.71 1.40
C GLU A 120 -16.66 -6.64 1.35
N LEU A 121 -15.96 -7.21 2.34
CA LEU A 121 -14.50 -7.31 2.33
C LEU A 121 -14.01 -8.12 1.12
N ALA A 122 -14.65 -9.25 0.81
CA ALA A 122 -14.31 -10.06 -0.36
C ALA A 122 -14.53 -9.30 -1.68
N ARG A 123 -15.60 -8.49 -1.76
CA ARG A 123 -15.88 -7.62 -2.91
C ARG A 123 -14.78 -6.57 -3.07
N GLN A 124 -14.42 -5.86 -2.00
CA GLN A 124 -13.36 -4.84 -2.01
C GLN A 124 -12.01 -5.42 -2.41
N VAL A 125 -11.64 -6.60 -1.88
CA VAL A 125 -10.41 -7.30 -2.27
C VAL A 125 -10.41 -7.63 -3.77
N GLY A 126 -11.52 -8.15 -4.31
CA GLY A 126 -11.64 -8.41 -5.74
C GLY A 126 -11.53 -7.15 -6.59
N GLU A 127 -12.07 -6.03 -6.12
CA GLU A 127 -11.97 -4.72 -6.76
C GLU A 127 -10.55 -4.15 -6.78
N LEU A 128 -9.76 -4.42 -5.74
CA LEU A 128 -8.34 -4.08 -5.70
C LEU A 128 -7.54 -5.01 -6.65
N GLN A 129 -7.87 -6.29 -6.75
CA GLN A 129 -7.16 -7.21 -7.65
C GLN A 129 -7.40 -6.93 -9.16
N ALA A 130 -8.50 -6.25 -9.50
CA ALA A 130 -8.89 -5.97 -10.88
C ALA A 130 -7.86 -5.13 -11.66
N GLY A 131 -7.22 -4.16 -10.99
CA GLY A 131 -6.25 -3.26 -11.61
C GLY A 131 -5.73 -2.19 -10.66
N LEU A 132 -4.76 -1.41 -11.11
CA LEU A 132 -4.15 -0.33 -10.31
C LEU A 132 -5.13 0.84 -10.14
N ARG A 133 -5.52 1.11 -8.90
CA ARG A 133 -6.32 2.27 -8.49
C ARG A 133 -5.46 3.52 -8.42
N ASP A 134 -6.09 4.69 -8.30
CA ASP A 134 -5.38 5.93 -8.02
C ASP A 134 -5.17 6.15 -6.51
N VAL A 135 -4.31 7.12 -6.16
CA VAL A 135 -3.96 7.41 -4.76
C VAL A 135 -5.18 7.88 -3.96
N SER A 136 -6.05 8.69 -4.58
CA SER A 136 -7.22 9.26 -3.93
C SER A 136 -8.27 8.19 -3.62
N GLU A 137 -8.50 7.27 -4.56
CA GLU A 137 -9.36 6.09 -4.39
C GLU A 137 -8.82 5.20 -3.26
N LEU A 138 -7.54 4.83 -3.31
CA LEU A 138 -6.92 3.98 -2.27
C LEU A 138 -7.02 4.63 -0.89
N TYR A 139 -6.85 5.95 -0.80
CA TYR A 139 -6.93 6.68 0.45
C TYR A 139 -8.37 6.76 0.99
N ASN A 140 -9.31 7.28 0.19
CA ASN A 140 -10.66 7.63 0.64
C ASN A 140 -11.59 6.42 0.75
N ASP A 141 -11.47 5.45 -0.16
CA ASP A 141 -12.42 4.34 -0.27
C ASP A 141 -11.96 3.10 0.50
N TYR A 142 -10.66 2.98 0.77
CA TYR A 142 -10.09 1.79 1.41
C TYR A 142 -9.27 2.11 2.67
N ALA A 143 -8.17 2.86 2.58
CA ALA A 143 -7.25 3.02 3.71
C ALA A 143 -7.89 3.74 4.90
N GLN A 144 -8.52 4.90 4.68
CA GLN A 144 -9.14 5.69 5.74
C GLN A 144 -10.36 5.00 6.38
N PRO A 145 -11.35 4.47 5.61
CA PRO A 145 -12.50 3.76 6.18
C PRO A 145 -12.10 2.57 7.06
N HIS A 146 -11.05 1.86 6.64
CA HIS A 146 -10.52 0.70 7.36
C HIS A 146 -9.48 1.07 8.42
N ARG A 147 -9.22 2.36 8.69
CA ARG A 147 -8.29 2.82 9.73
C ARG A 147 -6.87 2.28 9.54
N LEU A 148 -6.43 2.13 8.29
CA LEU A 148 -5.08 1.69 7.92
C LEU A 148 -4.14 2.90 7.93
N TRP A 149 -3.91 3.47 9.11
CA TRP A 149 -3.29 4.79 9.28
C TRP A 149 -1.84 4.86 8.77
N ASP A 150 -1.10 3.78 8.89
CA ASP A 150 0.24 3.65 8.34
C ASP A 150 0.23 3.70 6.80
N VAL A 151 -0.72 3.02 6.17
CA VAL A 151 -0.92 3.11 4.72
C VAL A 151 -1.38 4.50 4.29
N CYS A 152 -2.26 5.15 5.07
CA CYS A 152 -2.65 6.55 4.83
C CYS A 152 -1.43 7.48 4.81
N LEU A 153 -0.50 7.33 5.77
CA LEU A 153 0.75 8.09 5.82
C LEU A 153 1.62 7.81 4.59
N GLN A 154 1.76 6.55 4.20
CA GLN A 154 2.52 6.16 3.00
C GLN A 154 1.93 6.74 1.71
N LEU A 155 0.61 6.72 1.56
CA LEU A 155 -0.07 7.30 0.39
C LEU A 155 0.10 8.83 0.32
N ILE A 156 0.05 9.52 1.47
CA ILE A 156 0.31 10.96 1.56
C ILE A 156 1.76 11.28 1.20
N ALA A 157 2.72 10.55 1.77
CA ALA A 157 4.14 10.69 1.45
C ALA A 157 4.40 10.42 -0.04
N PHE A 158 3.75 9.40 -0.61
CA PHE A 158 3.83 9.07 -2.03
C PHE A 158 3.25 10.17 -2.93
N ALA A 159 2.12 10.78 -2.55
CA ALA A 159 1.50 11.85 -3.32
C ALA A 159 2.38 13.10 -3.42
N GLY A 160 3.29 13.31 -2.46
CA GLY A 160 4.26 14.41 -2.46
C GLY A 160 3.64 15.82 -2.43
N GLY A 161 2.34 15.93 -2.21
CA GLY A 161 1.62 17.19 -2.15
C GLY A 161 1.83 17.92 -0.82
N ALA A 162 1.60 19.23 -0.82
CA ALA A 162 1.54 20.04 0.41
C ALA A 162 0.27 19.68 1.20
N VAL A 163 0.31 18.55 1.90
CA VAL A 163 -0.72 18.16 2.86
C VAL A 163 -0.54 19.02 4.11
N GLU A 164 -1.66 19.42 4.72
CA GLU A 164 -1.64 20.25 5.92
C GLU A 164 -0.86 19.54 7.04
N PRO A 165 0.14 20.19 7.66
CA PRO A 165 0.94 19.57 8.73
C PRO A 165 0.10 19.08 9.91
N ALA A 166 -1.06 19.70 10.16
CA ALA A 166 -1.99 19.27 11.20
C ALA A 166 -2.59 17.89 10.90
N LEU A 167 -2.96 17.62 9.65
CA LEU A 167 -3.49 16.32 9.23
C LEU A 167 -2.45 15.21 9.38
N VAL A 168 -1.18 15.48 9.00
CA VAL A 168 -0.09 14.52 9.14
C VAL A 168 0.13 14.16 10.61
N ARG A 169 0.18 15.16 11.50
CA ARG A 169 0.27 14.93 12.95
C ARG A 169 -0.91 14.12 13.49
N GLN A 170 -2.12 14.41 13.03
CA GLN A 170 -3.32 13.67 13.42
C GLN A 170 -3.26 12.20 12.97
N LEU A 171 -2.78 11.92 11.76
CA LEU A 171 -2.62 10.54 11.27
C LEU A 171 -1.57 9.78 12.08
N TRP A 172 -0.47 10.43 12.45
CA TRP A 172 0.51 9.86 13.37
C TRP A 172 -0.08 9.54 14.74
N ASP A 173 -0.89 10.44 15.31
CA ASP A 173 -1.60 10.19 16.57
C ASP A 173 -2.50 8.94 16.44
N HIS A 174 -3.30 8.83 15.37
CA HIS A 174 -4.15 7.66 15.11
C HIS A 174 -3.36 6.37 14.92
N ALA A 175 -2.24 6.42 14.20
CA ALA A 175 -1.38 5.27 13.95
C ALA A 175 -0.73 4.75 15.25
N LEU A 176 -0.24 5.66 16.09
CA LEU A 176 0.33 5.35 17.40
C LEU A 176 -0.74 4.76 18.33
N LEU A 177 -1.94 5.34 18.38
CA LEU A 177 -3.05 4.79 19.18
C LEU A 177 -3.42 3.38 18.72
N ALA A 178 -3.58 3.17 17.41
CA ALA A 178 -3.91 1.85 16.88
C ALA A 178 -2.85 0.78 17.22
N ALA A 179 -1.56 1.12 17.16
CA ALA A 179 -0.49 0.19 17.53
C ALA A 179 -0.47 -0.13 19.03
N VAL A 180 -0.89 0.82 19.85
CA VAL A 180 -1.00 0.64 21.30
C VAL A 180 -2.25 -0.17 21.66
N ASP A 181 -3.38 0.04 20.97
CA ASP A 181 -4.67 -0.61 21.21
C ASP A 181 -4.72 -2.05 20.66
N ALA A 182 -3.84 -2.40 19.71
CA ALA A 182 -3.62 -3.78 19.29
C ALA A 182 -3.06 -4.69 20.41
N ALA A 183 -2.83 -4.15 21.61
CA ALA A 183 -2.53 -4.89 22.82
C ALA A 183 -3.61 -5.91 23.14
N VAL A 184 -3.23 -7.18 23.27
CA VAL A 184 -4.08 -8.17 23.94
C VAL A 184 -4.03 -7.87 25.44
N GLY A 185 -5.18 -7.94 26.12
CA GLY A 185 -5.33 -7.52 27.52
C GLY A 185 -4.21 -8.05 28.44
N GLY A 186 -3.51 -7.13 29.11
CA GLY A 186 -2.42 -7.46 30.05
C GLY A 186 -1.07 -6.78 29.75
N ASP A 187 -0.95 -6.03 28.66
CA ASP A 187 0.31 -5.36 28.33
C ASP A 187 0.75 -4.29 29.35
N SER A 188 1.98 -4.45 29.83
CA SER A 188 2.66 -3.44 30.65
C SER A 188 2.92 -2.16 29.87
N GLY A 189 3.00 -1.01 30.57
CA GLY A 189 3.34 0.29 29.97
C GLY A 189 4.56 0.25 29.01
N PRO A 190 5.68 -0.40 29.38
CA PRO A 190 6.84 -0.55 28.50
C PRO A 190 6.56 -1.31 27.19
N ALA A 191 5.68 -2.33 27.21
CA ALA A 191 5.34 -3.08 26.00
C ALA A 191 4.53 -2.23 25.00
N ARG A 192 3.64 -1.37 25.51
CA ARG A 192 2.88 -0.39 24.70
C ARG A 192 3.81 0.61 24.02
N VAL A 193 4.79 1.14 24.77
CA VAL A 193 5.82 2.05 24.23
C VAL A 193 6.68 1.33 23.18
N GLY A 194 7.09 0.09 23.45
CA GLY A 194 7.90 -0.70 22.51
C GLY A 194 7.22 -0.90 21.14
N ARG A 195 5.90 -1.15 21.12
CA ARG A 195 5.15 -1.25 19.86
C ARG A 195 5.03 0.06 19.11
N ALA A 196 4.74 1.14 19.83
CA ALA A 196 4.69 2.48 19.26
C ALA A 196 6.06 2.86 18.66
N ALA A 197 7.15 2.57 19.37
CA ALA A 197 8.51 2.78 18.89
C ALA A 197 8.84 1.95 17.65
N ALA A 198 8.46 0.67 17.61
CA ALA A 198 8.67 -0.19 16.45
C ALA A 198 7.89 0.30 15.21
N LEU A 199 6.67 0.82 15.39
CA LEU A 199 5.91 1.46 14.31
C LEU A 199 6.65 2.70 13.79
N VAL A 200 7.12 3.56 14.69
CA VAL A 200 7.86 4.78 14.37
C VAL A 200 9.18 4.47 13.67
N GLU A 201 9.92 3.45 14.11
CA GLU A 201 11.16 3.02 13.47
C GLU A 201 10.90 2.58 12.02
N ARG A 202 9.89 1.73 11.82
CA ARG A 202 9.53 1.20 10.50
C ARG A 202 9.11 2.30 9.53
N LEU A 203 8.19 3.18 9.94
CA LEU A 203 7.69 4.27 9.09
C LEU A 203 8.69 5.43 8.98
N GLY A 204 9.42 5.72 10.05
CA GLY A 204 10.45 6.75 10.10
C GLY A 204 11.59 6.48 9.14
N ALA A 205 12.02 5.21 9.01
CA ALA A 205 13.02 4.81 8.03
C ALA A 205 12.59 5.06 6.57
N GLU A 206 11.29 5.02 6.29
CA GLU A 206 10.73 5.27 4.96
C GLU A 206 10.55 6.78 4.67
N PHE A 207 10.17 7.57 5.67
CA PHE A 207 9.80 8.97 5.49
C PHE A 207 10.91 9.98 5.80
N TYR A 208 11.91 9.61 6.61
CA TYR A 208 13.03 10.49 6.92
C TYR A 208 13.88 10.78 5.67
N PRO A 209 14.35 12.02 5.44
CA PRO A 209 14.30 13.20 6.31
C PRO A 209 13.13 14.17 6.07
N SER A 210 12.03 13.74 5.45
CA SER A 210 10.92 14.64 5.10
C SER A 210 10.09 15.04 6.31
N GLU A 211 10.24 16.28 6.80
CA GLU A 211 9.39 16.85 7.87
C GLU A 211 7.90 16.93 7.49
N ALA A 212 7.60 16.95 6.18
CA ALA A 212 6.22 16.94 5.69
C ALA A 212 5.53 15.59 5.89
N SER A 213 6.31 14.50 5.99
CA SER A 213 5.79 13.13 6.15
C SER A 213 6.08 12.56 7.53
N PHE A 214 7.18 13.01 8.15
CA PHE A 214 7.63 12.62 9.48
C PHE A 214 7.88 13.85 10.36
N PRO A 215 6.86 14.33 11.09
CA PRO A 215 7.00 15.45 12.02
C PRO A 215 7.70 14.97 13.30
N ALA A 216 9.04 14.84 13.25
CA ALA A 216 9.84 14.22 14.29
C ALA A 216 9.60 14.81 15.71
N PRO A 217 9.49 16.15 15.90
CA PRO A 217 9.23 16.72 17.23
C PRO A 217 7.88 16.28 17.80
N HIS A 218 6.86 16.14 16.96
CA HIS A 218 5.52 15.72 17.39
C HIS A 218 5.51 14.24 17.76
N VAL A 219 6.13 13.39 16.94
CA VAL A 219 6.20 11.95 17.18
C VAL A 219 7.01 11.65 18.45
N ALA A 220 8.16 12.32 18.64
CA ALA A 220 8.98 12.18 19.84
C ALA A 220 8.19 12.56 21.10
N PHE A 221 7.52 13.73 21.08
CA PHE A 221 6.68 14.18 22.18
C PHE A 221 5.56 13.18 22.53
N ARG A 222 4.92 12.56 21.53
CA ARG A 222 3.89 11.52 21.77
C ARG A 222 4.46 10.26 22.41
N LEU A 223 5.65 9.83 22.00
CA LEU A 223 6.32 8.68 22.63
C LEU A 223 6.70 8.97 24.08
N GLU A 224 7.16 10.19 24.38
CA GLU A 224 7.44 10.64 25.76
C GLU A 224 6.17 10.66 26.61
N GLN A 225 5.07 11.21 26.09
CA GLN A 225 3.77 11.20 26.78
C GLN A 225 3.25 9.77 27.02
N LEU A 226 3.43 8.87 26.05
CA LEU A 226 3.06 7.47 26.18
C LEU A 226 3.90 6.77 27.28
N ALA A 227 5.21 7.02 27.30
CA ALA A 227 6.11 6.46 28.31
C ALA A 227 5.81 6.99 29.72
N ALA A 228 5.41 8.27 29.82
CA ALA A 228 4.96 8.88 31.07
C ALA A 228 3.53 8.49 31.48
N GLY A 229 2.79 7.74 30.65
CA GLY A 229 1.40 7.38 30.91
C GLY A 229 0.42 8.56 30.82
N LEU A 230 0.81 9.65 30.16
CA LEU A 230 0.01 10.87 29.99
C LEU A 230 -0.86 10.84 28.73
N TRP A 231 -0.60 9.90 27.81
CA TRP A 231 -1.33 9.74 26.56
C TRP A 231 -1.39 8.27 26.12
N PRO A 232 -2.53 7.76 25.60
CA PRO A 232 -3.84 8.41 25.48
C PRO A 232 -4.40 8.85 26.83
N ALA A 233 -5.20 9.92 26.84
CA ALA A 233 -5.85 10.38 28.07
C ALA A 233 -6.58 9.19 28.70
N PRO A 234 -6.44 8.95 30.02
CA PRO A 234 -7.18 7.88 30.68
C PRO A 234 -8.66 8.13 30.36
N ALA A 235 -9.33 7.10 29.84
CA ALA A 235 -10.77 7.17 29.64
C ALA A 235 -11.36 7.59 30.99
N THR A 236 -11.84 8.84 31.07
CA THR A 236 -12.61 9.30 32.21
C THR A 236 -13.73 8.29 32.35
N ALA A 237 -13.66 7.47 33.40
CA ALA A 237 -14.75 6.57 33.76
C ALA A 237 -16.03 7.40 33.71
N GLY A 238 -16.90 7.07 32.75
CA GLY A 238 -18.18 7.72 32.58
C GLY A 238 -18.86 7.82 33.93
N GLY A 239 -19.28 9.04 34.27
CA GLY A 239 -19.90 9.36 35.55
C GLY A 239 -21.15 8.53 35.80
N VAL A 240 -21.35 8.28 37.10
CA VAL A 240 -22.60 8.20 37.87
C VAL A 240 -23.83 7.66 37.16
#